data_AF-A0A2W4LD41-F1
#
_entry.id   AF-A0A2W4LD41-F1
#
_cell.length_a   1.000
_cell.length_b   1.000
_cell.length_c   1.000
_cell.angle_alpha   90.00
_cell.angle_beta   90.00
_cell.angle_gamma   90.00
#
_symmetry.space_group_name_H-M   'P 1'
#
loop_
_entity.id
_entity.type
_entity.pdbx_description
1 polymer ?
#
loop_
_entity_poly.entity_id
_entity_poly.type
_entity_poly.pdbx_seq_one_letter_code
_entity_poly.pdbx_strand_id
1 'polypeptide(L)'
;MLHPLVVALIVGALLRALLWGNLPRLGLISDEGEYLSAASWLAQGRSFAWYHGYLWTRAPLYPLFVAAHLRLFGDQLAPIFVTQSLLSLLNVALVYALARQL
;
A
#
# COMPACT_ATOMS: atom_id res chain seq x y z
N MET A 1 8.53 2.97 31.80
CA MET A 1 8.22 1.82 30.92
C MET A 1 7.71 2.36 29.60
N LEU A 2 8.10 1.81 28.46
CA LEU A 2 7.62 2.25 27.14
C LEU A 2 6.12 1.95 27.00
N HIS A 3 5.37 2.90 26.44
CA HIS A 3 3.92 2.74 26.23
C HIS A 3 3.66 1.60 25.22
N PRO A 4 2.68 0.70 25.45
CA PRO A 4 2.48 -0.50 24.63
C PRO A 4 2.24 -0.20 23.15
N LEU A 5 1.52 0.90 22.84
CA LEU A 5 1.36 1.36 21.45
C LEU A 5 2.72 1.67 20.78
N VAL A 6 3.62 2.36 21.47
CA VAL A 6 4.94 2.73 20.92
C VAL A 6 5.75 1.49 20.63
N VAL A 7 5.71 0.50 21.54
CA VAL A 7 6.36 -0.81 21.32
C VAL A 7 5.79 -1.49 20.07
N ALA A 8 4.46 -1.54 19.92
CA ALA A 8 3.82 -2.16 18.76
C ALA A 8 4.20 -1.47 17.43
N LEU A 9 4.25 -0.14 17.42
CA LEU A 9 4.63 0.64 16.24
C LEU A 9 6.11 0.41 15.86
N ILE A 10 7.02 0.43 16.84
CA ILE A 10 8.45 0.18 16.61
C ILE A 10 8.66 -1.23 16.08
N VAL A 11 8.09 -2.25 16.74
CA VAL A 11 8.22 -3.65 16.32
C VAL A 11 7.64 -3.83 14.90
N GLY A 12 6.47 -3.26 14.63
CA GLY A 12 5.85 -3.30 13.31
C GLY A 12 6.69 -2.64 12.22
N ALA A 13 7.32 -1.49 12.51
CA ALA A 13 8.20 -0.80 11.58
C ALA A 13 9.50 -1.59 11.32
N LEU A 14 10.13 -2.10 12.38
CA LEU A 14 11.34 -2.90 12.28
C LEU A 14 11.12 -4.18 11.49
N LEU A 15 10.03 -4.91 11.74
CA LEU A 15 9.70 -6.12 10.98
C LEU A 15 9.57 -5.82 9.49
N ARG A 16 8.87 -4.74 9.10
CA ARG A 16 8.73 -4.35 7.68
C ARG A 16 10.07 -3.98 7.06
N ALA A 17 10.90 -3.21 7.77
CA ALA A 17 12.22 -2.83 7.29
C ALA A 17 13.15 -4.05 7.13
N LEU A 18 13.13 -4.99 8.07
CA LEU A 18 13.94 -6.21 8.03
C LEU A 18 13.50 -7.15 6.91
N LEU A 19 12.20 -7.23 6.61
CA LEU A 19 11.69 -8.09 5.54
C LEU A 19 11.86 -7.47 4.14
N TRP A 20 12.01 -6.14 4.06
CA TRP A 20 12.18 -5.44 2.80
C TRP A 20 13.45 -5.90 2.08
N GLY A 21 13.30 -6.42 0.86
CA GLY A 21 14.42 -6.86 0.02
C GLY A 21 15.09 -8.17 0.46
N ASN A 22 14.75 -8.69 1.64
CA ASN A 22 15.27 -9.97 2.17
C ASN A 22 14.35 -11.17 1.87
N LEU A 23 13.11 -10.92 1.44
CA LEU A 23 12.20 -11.99 1.04
C LEU A 23 12.47 -12.44 -0.40
N PRO A 24 12.48 -13.76 -0.69
CA PRO A 24 12.64 -14.26 -2.05
C PRO A 24 11.44 -13.86 -2.91
N ARG A 25 11.63 -12.83 -3.73
CA ARG A 25 10.63 -12.29 -4.67
C ARG A 25 11.05 -12.59 -6.10
N LEU A 26 10.22 -13.35 -6.82
CA LEU A 26 10.36 -13.57 -8.27
C LEU A 26 9.44 -12.62 -9.05
N GLY A 27 9.56 -11.31 -8.78
CA GLY A 27 8.74 -10.27 -9.41
C GLY A 27 7.51 -9.86 -8.58
N LEU A 28 6.42 -9.53 -9.28
CA LEU A 28 5.15 -9.12 -8.68
C LEU A 28 4.43 -10.33 -8.08
N ILE A 29 3.91 -10.18 -6.87
CA ILE A 29 3.23 -11.26 -6.15
C ILE A 29 1.71 -11.03 -6.20
N SER A 30 0.94 -12.09 -6.45
CA SER A 30 -0.53 -12.07 -6.35
C SER A 30 -1.14 -10.96 -7.21
N ASP A 31 -1.92 -10.08 -6.61
CA ASP A 31 -2.68 -9.02 -7.27
C ASP A 31 -1.88 -7.73 -7.53
N GLU A 32 -0.59 -7.70 -7.18
CA GLU A 32 0.28 -6.53 -7.43
C GLU A 32 0.32 -6.13 -8.92
N GLY A 33 0.38 -7.11 -9.82
CA GLY A 33 0.34 -6.86 -11.27
C GLY A 33 -0.96 -6.24 -11.74
N GLU A 34 -2.09 -6.64 -11.16
CA GLU A 34 -3.40 -6.10 -11.47
C GLU A 34 -3.53 -4.66 -10.96
N TYR A 35 -3.05 -4.38 -9.75
CA TYR A 35 -3.04 -3.03 -9.21
C TYR A 35 -2.12 -2.10 -10.00
N LEU A 36 -0.92 -2.55 -10.37
CA LEU A 36 0.02 -1.75 -11.15
C LEU A 36 -0.49 -1.51 -12.58
N SER A 37 -1.11 -2.50 -13.22
CA SER A 37 -1.70 -2.32 -14.54
C SER A 37 -2.87 -1.33 -14.53
N ALA A 38 -3.79 -1.42 -13.57
CA ALA A 38 -4.86 -0.44 -13.40
C ALA A 38 -4.32 0.96 -13.05
N ALA A 39 -3.33 1.03 -12.16
CA ALA A 39 -2.72 2.29 -11.75
C ALA A 39 -1.96 2.98 -12.88
N SER A 40 -1.22 2.23 -13.70
CA SER A 40 -0.49 2.80 -14.84
C SER A 40 -1.44 3.37 -15.90
N TRP A 41 -2.57 2.70 -16.15
CA TRP A 41 -3.65 3.22 -17.01
C TRP A 41 -4.18 4.55 -16.48
N LEU A 42 -4.51 4.60 -15.19
CA LEU A 42 -4.99 5.81 -14.51
C LEU A 42 -3.96 6.94 -14.48
N ALA A 43 -2.68 6.62 -14.24
CA ALA A 43 -1.60 7.60 -14.15
C ALA A 43 -1.40 8.35 -15.47
N GLN A 44 -1.73 7.72 -16.61
CA GLN A 44 -1.74 8.33 -17.94
C GLN A 44 -2.95 9.23 -18.21
N GLY A 45 -3.81 9.47 -17.21
CA GLY A 45 -5.00 10.31 -17.33
C GLY A 45 -6.16 9.65 -18.07
N ARG A 46 -6.14 8.32 -18.23
CA ARG A 46 -7.22 7.57 -18.86
C ARG A 46 -8.38 7.34 -17.89
N SER A 47 -9.59 7.16 -18.42
CA SER A 47 -10.81 7.01 -17.63
C SER A 47 -10.97 5.61 -17.03
N PHE A 48 -11.98 5.43 -16.18
CA PHE A 48 -12.42 4.14 -15.62
C PHE A 48 -13.01 3.15 -16.63
N ALA A 49 -12.93 3.43 -17.93
CA ALA A 49 -13.55 2.60 -18.96
C ALA A 49 -13.05 1.14 -18.95
N TRP A 50 -11.85 0.86 -18.44
CA TRP A 50 -11.35 -0.52 -18.34
C TRP A 50 -12.21 -1.42 -17.43
N TYR A 51 -12.97 -0.85 -16.47
CA TYR A 51 -13.93 -1.62 -15.65
C TYR A 51 -14.99 -2.33 -16.48
N HIS A 52 -15.29 -1.82 -17.69
CA HIS A 52 -16.29 -2.43 -18.56
C HIS A 52 -15.78 -3.67 -19.31
N GLY A 53 -14.46 -3.83 -19.44
CA GLY A 53 -13.86 -4.90 -20.25
C GLY A 53 -13.12 -5.98 -19.45
N TYR A 54 -12.84 -5.75 -18.17
CA TYR A 54 -12.07 -6.67 -17.33
C TYR A 54 -12.92 -7.20 -16.17
N LEU A 55 -12.90 -8.52 -15.96
CA LEU A 55 -13.66 -9.18 -14.88
C LEU A 55 -13.04 -8.98 -13.50
N TRP A 56 -11.77 -8.57 -13.42
CA TRP A 56 -11.03 -8.43 -12.15
C TRP A 56 -10.98 -6.97 -11.72
N THR A 57 -12.14 -6.49 -11.29
CA THR A 57 -12.32 -5.10 -10.87
C THR A 57 -11.96 -4.96 -9.39
N ARG A 58 -10.84 -4.27 -9.12
CA ARG A 58 -10.46 -3.89 -7.76
C ARG A 58 -11.23 -2.64 -7.34
N ALA A 59 -11.43 -2.42 -6.05
CA ALA A 59 -12.01 -1.15 -5.59
C ALA A 59 -11.11 0.01 -6.03
N PRO A 60 -11.66 1.14 -6.55
CA PRO A 60 -10.87 2.14 -7.30
C PRO A 60 -9.90 2.94 -6.44
N LEU A 61 -10.12 3.00 -5.12
CA LEU A 61 -9.32 3.85 -4.23
C LEU A 61 -7.84 3.47 -4.20
N TYR A 62 -7.53 2.17 -4.10
CA TYR A 62 -6.13 1.72 -4.05
C TYR A 62 -5.40 1.86 -5.41
N PRO A 63 -6.00 1.48 -6.57
CA PRO A 63 -5.46 1.85 -7.88
C PRO A 63 -5.21 3.35 -8.06
N LEU A 64 -6.11 4.21 -7.59
CA LEU A 64 -5.91 5.67 -7.64
C LEU A 64 -4.74 6.12 -6.76
N PHE A 65 -4.62 5.55 -5.57
CA PHE A 65 -3.48 5.79 -4.69
C PHE A 65 -2.16 5.39 -5.35
N VAL A 66 -2.09 4.21 -5.96
CA VAL A 66 -0.89 3.75 -6.69
C VAL A 66 -0.63 4.63 -7.92
N ALA A 67 -1.68 5.01 -8.66
CA ALA A 67 -1.56 5.89 -9.83
C ALA A 67 -0.97 7.26 -9.46
N ALA A 68 -1.35 7.81 -8.31
CA ALA A 68 -0.76 9.04 -7.79
C ALA A 68 0.74 8.88 -7.53
N HIS A 69 1.18 7.72 -7.00
CA HIS A 69 2.61 7.43 -6.82
C HIS A 69 3.33 7.32 -8.16
N LEU A 70 2.76 6.61 -9.13
CA LEU A 70 3.35 6.48 -10.47
C LEU A 70 3.49 7.85 -11.14
N ARG A 71 2.53 8.75 -10.94
CA ARG A 71 2.59 10.11 -11.48
C ARG A 71 3.64 10.99 -10.81
N LEU A 72 3.89 10.80 -9.51
CA LEU A 72 4.82 11.61 -8.73
C LEU A 72 6.26 11.08 -8.76
N PHE A 73 6.44 9.77 -8.83
CA PHE A 73 7.72 9.09 -8.64
C PHE A 73 8.13 8.18 -9.81
N GLY A 74 7.32 8.13 -10.88
CA GLY A 74 7.54 7.23 -12.01
C GLY A 74 7.32 5.76 -11.62
N ASP A 75 7.98 4.85 -12.33
CA ASP A 75 7.83 3.39 -12.13
C ASP A 75 8.55 2.85 -10.88
N GLN A 76 8.96 3.74 -9.97
CA GLN A 76 9.59 3.36 -8.70
C GLN A 76 8.55 2.77 -7.75
N LEU A 77 8.75 1.51 -7.34
CA LEU A 77 7.84 0.82 -6.43
C LEU A 77 8.07 1.18 -4.95
N ALA A 78 9.30 1.57 -4.59
CA ALA A 78 9.65 1.87 -3.21
C ALA A 78 8.76 2.93 -2.55
N PRO A 79 8.41 4.07 -3.18
CA PRO A 79 7.49 5.05 -2.61
C PRO A 79 6.12 4.47 -2.23
N ILE A 80 5.56 3.56 -3.04
CA ILE A 80 4.27 2.90 -2.77
C ILE A 80 4.38 2.09 -1.47
N PHE A 81 5.41 1.27 -1.34
CA PHE A 81 5.59 0.42 -0.16
C PHE A 81 5.90 1.23 1.10
N VAL A 82 6.62 2.36 1.00
CA VAL A 82 6.88 3.27 2.13
C VAL A 82 5.56 3.85 2.64
N THR A 83 4.75 4.43 1.76
CA THR A 83 3.49 5.05 2.16
C THR A 83 2.48 4.03 2.65
N GLN A 84 2.41 2.83 2.05
CA GLN A 84 1.62 1.71 2.57
C GLN A 84 2.07 1.28 3.97
N SER A 85 3.39 1.22 4.22
CA SER A 85 3.92 0.89 5.54
C SER A 85 3.50 1.92 6.59
N LEU A 86 3.55 3.21 6.24
CA LEU A 86 3.09 4.30 7.10
C LEU A 86 1.58 4.22 7.37
N LEU A 87 0.76 3.99 6.34
CA LEU A 87 -0.69 3.83 6.50
C LEU A 87 -1.03 2.62 7.39
N SER A 88 -0.27 1.53 7.27
CA SER A 88 -0.45 0.35 8.11
C SER A 88 -0.13 0.64 9.58
N LEU A 89 0.93 1.40 9.87
CA LEU A 89 1.26 1.83 11.23
C LEU A 89 0.23 2.81 11.80
N LEU A 90 -0.24 3.76 10.96
CA LEU A 90 -1.32 4.67 11.33
C LEU A 90 -2.59 3.88 11.70
N ASN A 91 -2.94 2.85 10.93
CA ASN A 91 -4.09 1.99 11.23
C ASN A 91 -3.97 1.34 12.62
N VAL A 92 -2.80 0.86 13.02
CA VAL A 92 -2.57 0.33 14.38
C VAL A 92 -2.83 1.39 15.45
N ALA A 93 -2.35 2.63 15.23
CA ALA A 93 -2.57 3.73 16.17
C ALA A 93 -4.06 4.12 16.26
N LEU A 94 -4.78 4.15 15.13
CA LEU A 94 -6.21 4.45 15.09
C LEU A 94 -7.04 3.36 15.80
N VAL A 95 -6.75 2.08 15.53
CA VAL A 95 -7.41 0.96 16.21
C VAL A 95 -7.16 1.02 17.72
N TYR A 96 -5.92 1.30 18.15
CA TYR A 96 -5.62 1.48 19.56
C TYR A 96 -6.41 2.64 20.19
N ALA A 97 -6.51 3.77 19.49
CA ALA A 97 -7.28 4.92 19.96
C ALA A 97 -8.77 4.61 20.10
N LEU A 98 -9.36 3.93 19.13
CA LEU A 98 -10.76 3.49 19.15
C LEU A 98 -10.99 2.46 20.26
N ALA A 99 -10.11 1.49 20.43
CA ALA A 99 -10.25 0.45 21.46
C ALA A 99 -10.17 1.01 22.89
N ARG A 100 -9.50 2.15 23.10
CA ARG A 100 -9.52 2.83 24.41
C ARG A 100 -10.84 3.54 24.73
N GLN A 101 -11.70 3.73 23.73
CA GLN A 101 -13.00 4.40 23.88
C GLN A 101 -14.15 3.40 24.06
N LEU A 102 -13.88 2.09 23.92
CA LEU A 102 -14.82 1.00 24.16
C LEU A 102 -14.65 0.46 25.58
#